data_AF-A0A4V3V0N2-F1
#
_entry.id   AF-A0A4V3V0N2-F1
#
_cell.length_a   1.000
_cell.length_b   1.000
_cell.length_c   1.000
_cell.angle_alpha   90.00
_cell.angle_beta   90.00
_cell.angle_gamma   90.00
#
_symmetry.space_group_name_H-M   'P 1'
#
loop_
_entity.id
_entity.type
_entity.pdbx_description
1 polymer ?
#
loop_
_entity_poly.entity_id
_entity_poly.type
_entity_poly.pdbx_seq_one_letter_code
_entity_poly.pdbx_strand_id
1 'polypeptide(L)'
;MARARHALWVLLLLAACSGNPFVAEDGSTDGGTDGGTDGGTDDGGGDGISGDLNYPPGTQNPTSSSRIIRYEPRGDADDADSGNGRVSSVNYDRATDTFAVDGLAFDGDRPYRRGRAVSAIGPYAVYEARLKATDPLTGEEINQFNHRAIYGVSRSGRTKFAIVRTGDYRTYGFGGFIYQRDGGVRLPRSGQASYRGDYAAVRDFSGSGGVGFTQGRAVIDIDFDDFNDGAAVRGEIRNRRYIDLQGNDVTDAYLDLLSQDTEVGQSRLPVLLFKIGPGVMDRNGEILGEVGNTVATSDGPREHESGRYYALMSGTNAEEIVGIVVSEAEYPTLDNVTMRETGGFIVYRDSN
;
A
#
# COMPACT_ATOMS: atom_id res chain seq x y z
N MET A 1 7.94 57.11 -26.10
CA MET A 1 7.63 56.87 -27.52
C MET A 1 7.42 55.39 -27.72
N ALA A 2 6.26 55.03 -28.26
CA ALA A 2 5.76 53.67 -28.41
C ALA A 2 6.55 52.85 -29.44
N ARG A 3 6.53 51.52 -29.30
CA ARG A 3 6.36 50.61 -30.45
C ARG A 3 5.93 49.19 -30.05
N ALA A 4 4.84 48.81 -30.71
CA ALA A 4 4.11 47.56 -30.73
C ALA A 4 4.95 46.27 -30.80
N ARG A 5 4.48 45.23 -30.11
CA ARG A 5 4.85 43.82 -30.36
C ARG A 5 3.72 43.16 -31.16
N HIS A 6 4.05 42.67 -32.35
CA HIS A 6 3.16 41.85 -33.18
C HIS A 6 3.39 40.38 -32.85
N ALA A 7 2.30 39.65 -32.68
CA ALA A 7 2.27 38.19 -32.57
C ALA A 7 2.41 37.54 -33.96
N LEU A 8 3.08 36.39 -34.03
CA LEU A 8 2.88 35.44 -35.12
C LEU A 8 3.03 34.01 -34.59
N TRP A 9 1.93 33.28 -34.65
CA TRP A 9 1.81 31.84 -34.40
C TRP A 9 2.16 31.07 -35.68
N VAL A 10 2.89 29.96 -35.54
CA VAL A 10 3.09 28.98 -36.64
C VAL A 10 2.71 27.58 -36.13
N LEU A 11 1.68 27.03 -36.77
CA LEU A 11 1.22 25.64 -36.68
C LEU A 11 2.14 24.74 -37.53
N LEU A 12 2.52 23.57 -37.01
CA LEU A 12 3.22 22.52 -37.77
C LEU A 12 2.36 21.24 -37.78
N LEU A 13 1.83 20.91 -38.95
CA LEU A 13 1.18 19.64 -39.28
C LEU A 13 2.21 18.71 -39.92
N LEU A 14 2.36 17.49 -39.38
CA LEU A 14 3.12 16.39 -39.98
C LEU A 14 2.15 15.27 -40.35
N ALA A 15 2.17 14.89 -41.64
CA ALA A 15 1.44 13.75 -42.17
C ALA A 15 2.36 12.87 -43.05
N ALA A 16 2.14 11.55 -42.92
CA ALA A 16 2.53 10.42 -43.78
C ALA A 16 3.99 9.91 -43.76
N CYS A 17 4.21 8.60 -43.49
CA CYS A 17 4.10 7.48 -44.45
C CYS A 17 4.62 6.14 -43.87
N SER A 18 3.90 5.02 -44.08
CA SER A 18 4.45 3.74 -44.62
C SER A 18 3.43 2.58 -44.59
N GLY A 19 3.17 1.95 -45.74
CA GLY A 19 2.52 0.63 -45.83
C GLY A 19 1.89 0.37 -47.20
N ASN A 20 2.55 -0.42 -48.06
CA ASN A 20 2.21 -0.66 -49.47
C ASN A 20 1.22 -1.85 -49.66
N PRO A 21 0.60 -1.98 -50.86
CA PRO A 21 -0.58 -2.80 -51.16
C PRO A 21 -0.24 -4.19 -51.74
N PHE A 22 -1.29 -5.02 -51.88
CA PHE A 22 -1.39 -6.36 -52.51
C PHE A 22 -1.26 -7.58 -51.60
N VAL A 23 -2.40 -8.17 -51.17
CA VAL A 23 -2.73 -9.61 -51.25
C VAL A 23 -4.27 -9.74 -51.41
N ALA A 24 -4.69 -10.75 -52.15
CA ALA A 24 -5.95 -10.91 -52.90
C ALA A 24 -7.22 -11.26 -52.09
N GLU A 25 -8.38 -10.93 -52.68
CA GLU A 25 -9.69 -11.53 -52.37
C GLU A 25 -9.94 -12.80 -53.20
N ASP A 26 -10.42 -13.86 -52.53
CA ASP A 26 -11.54 -14.73 -52.94
C ASP A 26 -12.11 -15.31 -51.61
N GLY A 27 -13.39 -15.59 -51.38
CA GLY A 27 -14.51 -15.78 -52.28
C GLY A 27 -15.16 -17.15 -52.05
N SER A 28 -15.89 -17.37 -50.93
CA SER A 28 -16.90 -18.43 -50.87
C SER A 28 -17.87 -18.30 -49.68
N THR A 29 -19.14 -18.10 -50.02
CA THR A 29 -20.33 -18.38 -49.19
C THR A 29 -20.87 -19.76 -49.58
N ASP A 30 -21.25 -20.58 -48.58
CA ASP A 30 -22.53 -21.33 -48.47
C ASP A 30 -22.36 -22.60 -47.60
N GLY A 31 -23.37 -22.91 -46.78
CA GLY A 31 -23.51 -24.24 -46.17
C GLY A 31 -24.14 -24.31 -44.77
N GLY A 32 -25.47 -24.31 -44.69
CA GLY A 32 -26.20 -25.26 -43.83
C GLY A 32 -26.91 -24.75 -42.57
N THR A 33 -28.24 -24.69 -42.64
CA THR A 33 -29.20 -24.58 -41.53
C THR A 33 -29.68 -25.94 -40.98
N ASP A 34 -30.37 -25.88 -39.84
CA ASP A 34 -31.21 -26.87 -39.13
C ASP A 34 -30.50 -27.76 -38.08
N GLY A 35 -30.96 -27.86 -36.82
CA GLY A 35 -32.13 -27.32 -36.13
C GLY A 35 -32.22 -27.92 -34.72
N GLY A 36 -32.79 -27.18 -33.77
CA GLY A 36 -33.07 -27.65 -32.40
C GLY A 36 -33.43 -26.53 -31.43
N THR A 37 -34.72 -26.19 -31.39
CA THR A 37 -35.36 -25.19 -30.51
C THR A 37 -35.83 -25.80 -29.17
N ASP A 38 -35.87 -24.91 -28.16
CA ASP A 38 -36.69 -24.90 -26.92
C ASP A 38 -36.47 -25.97 -25.83
N GLY A 39 -36.34 -25.64 -24.54
CA GLY A 39 -36.52 -24.35 -23.89
C GLY A 39 -36.19 -24.39 -22.39
N GLY A 40 -35.90 -23.21 -21.85
CA GLY A 40 -35.63 -22.94 -20.44
C GLY A 40 -35.22 -21.48 -20.29
N THR A 41 -36.19 -20.58 -20.45
CA THR A 41 -36.05 -19.13 -20.31
C THR A 41 -36.05 -18.68 -18.84
N ASP A 42 -35.41 -17.52 -18.65
CA ASP A 42 -35.58 -16.53 -17.57
C ASP A 42 -34.82 -16.78 -16.25
N ASP A 43 -34.20 -15.79 -15.63
CA ASP A 43 -33.71 -14.48 -16.07
C ASP A 43 -32.91 -13.95 -14.87
N GLY A 44 -31.75 -13.37 -15.14
CA GLY A 44 -30.85 -12.84 -14.12
C GLY A 44 -29.46 -12.60 -14.67
N GLY A 45 -29.38 -12.16 -15.93
CA GLY A 45 -28.17 -11.71 -16.57
C GLY A 45 -27.61 -10.49 -15.84
N GLY A 46 -26.59 -10.73 -15.04
CA GLY A 46 -25.50 -9.79 -14.89
C GLY A 46 -24.30 -10.42 -15.57
N ASP A 47 -24.08 -10.10 -16.85
CA ASP A 47 -22.72 -10.15 -17.42
C ASP A 47 -21.92 -9.08 -16.68
N GLY A 48 -21.49 -9.42 -15.46
CA GLY A 48 -20.66 -8.58 -14.63
C GLY A 48 -19.30 -8.48 -15.30
N ILE A 49 -18.91 -7.25 -15.63
CA ILE A 49 -17.53 -6.94 -15.99
C ILE A 49 -16.67 -7.48 -14.84
N SER A 50 -15.83 -8.48 -15.11
CA SER A 50 -14.75 -8.83 -14.21
C SER A 50 -13.81 -7.62 -14.19
N GLY A 51 -13.96 -6.75 -13.21
CA GLY A 51 -12.93 -5.77 -12.90
C GLY A 51 -11.69 -6.55 -12.49
N ASP A 52 -10.73 -6.71 -13.40
CA ASP A 52 -9.37 -7.06 -13.02
C ASP A 52 -8.85 -5.91 -12.15
N LEU A 53 -9.11 -5.99 -10.86
CA LEU A 53 -8.44 -5.14 -9.88
C LEU A 53 -6.94 -5.36 -10.08
N ASN A 54 -6.21 -4.27 -10.36
CA ASN A 54 -4.76 -4.29 -10.47
C ASN A 54 -4.17 -4.51 -9.07
N TYR A 55 -4.19 -5.77 -8.62
CA TYR A 55 -3.63 -6.20 -7.36
C TYR A 55 -2.11 -6.02 -7.36
N PRO A 56 -1.51 -5.83 -6.17
CA PRO A 56 -0.06 -5.86 -6.05
C PRO A 56 0.52 -7.19 -6.57
N PRO A 57 1.77 -7.20 -7.06
CA PRO A 57 2.42 -8.41 -7.54
C PRO A 57 2.47 -9.49 -6.45
N GLY A 58 2.56 -10.76 -6.84
CA GLY A 58 2.72 -11.87 -5.90
C GLY A 58 2.15 -13.20 -6.42
N THR A 59 1.35 -13.89 -5.60
CA THR A 59 0.69 -15.16 -5.98
C THR A 59 -0.03 -15.04 -7.32
N GLN A 60 0.38 -15.86 -8.28
CA GLN A 60 -0.28 -16.00 -9.58
C GLN A 60 -1.54 -16.85 -9.43
N ASN A 61 -2.64 -16.45 -10.06
CA ASN A 61 -3.94 -17.14 -10.01
C ASN A 61 -4.42 -17.43 -8.57
N PRO A 62 -4.63 -16.38 -7.75
CA PRO A 62 -5.07 -16.55 -6.37
C PRO A 62 -6.41 -17.28 -6.27
N THR A 63 -6.57 -18.07 -5.21
CA THR A 63 -7.85 -18.71 -4.88
C THR A 63 -8.24 -18.44 -3.42
N SER A 64 -9.53 -18.49 -3.13
CA SER A 64 -10.05 -18.37 -1.76
C SER A 64 -9.55 -19.47 -0.82
N SER A 65 -9.14 -20.63 -1.33
CA SER A 65 -8.71 -21.79 -0.52
C SER A 65 -7.21 -21.87 -0.28
N SER A 66 -6.41 -20.98 -0.87
CA SER A 66 -4.95 -21.07 -0.87
C SER A 66 -4.27 -19.86 -0.23
N ARG A 67 -2.97 -20.05 0.03
CA ARG A 67 -2.04 -18.99 0.43
C ARG A 67 -1.97 -17.91 -0.63
N ILE A 68 -2.05 -16.66 -0.20
CA ILE A 68 -1.83 -15.48 -1.02
C ILE A 68 -0.70 -14.66 -0.41
N ILE A 69 0.29 -14.31 -1.22
CA ILE A 69 1.39 -13.40 -0.89
C ILE A 69 1.31 -12.24 -1.87
N ARG A 70 1.53 -11.04 -1.36
CA ARG A 70 1.56 -9.81 -2.13
C ARG A 70 2.76 -8.96 -1.71
N TYR A 71 3.35 -8.30 -2.68
CA TYR A 71 4.51 -7.43 -2.54
C TYR A 71 4.15 -6.02 -2.94
N GLU A 72 4.89 -5.03 -2.44
CA GLU A 72 4.79 -3.68 -2.97
C GLU A 72 5.05 -3.66 -4.49
N PRO A 73 4.20 -2.99 -5.29
CA PRO A 73 4.49 -2.74 -6.70
C PRO A 73 5.79 -1.96 -6.84
N ARG A 74 6.62 -2.32 -7.81
CA ARG A 74 7.76 -1.48 -8.17
C ARG A 74 7.26 -0.15 -8.71
N GLY A 75 7.96 0.93 -8.39
CA GLY A 75 7.75 2.19 -9.11
C GLY A 75 8.02 1.99 -10.59
N ASP A 76 7.33 2.78 -11.40
CA ASP A 76 7.53 2.76 -12.86
C ASP A 76 8.96 3.18 -13.20
N ALA A 77 9.44 2.77 -14.38
CA ALA A 77 10.80 3.11 -14.83
C ALA A 77 11.02 4.63 -14.95
N ASP A 78 9.94 5.38 -15.19
CA ASP A 78 9.93 6.85 -15.24
C ASP A 78 9.83 7.50 -13.84
N ASP A 79 9.56 6.69 -12.79
CA ASP A 79 9.56 7.05 -11.37
C ASP A 79 10.65 6.25 -10.62
N ALA A 80 11.86 6.29 -11.19
CA ALA A 80 13.05 5.63 -10.64
C ALA A 80 13.40 6.10 -9.21
N ASP A 81 12.88 7.26 -8.81
CA ASP A 81 13.13 7.92 -7.52
C ASP A 81 12.19 7.45 -6.41
N SER A 82 11.16 6.65 -6.72
CA SER A 82 10.20 6.10 -5.74
C SER A 82 10.81 5.14 -4.73
N GLY A 83 11.89 4.44 -5.10
CA GLY A 83 12.52 3.40 -4.27
C GLY A 83 11.66 2.15 -4.01
N ASN A 84 10.46 2.06 -4.58
CA ASN A 84 9.43 1.08 -4.18
C ASN A 84 9.67 -0.34 -4.71
N GLY A 85 9.11 -1.32 -3.98
CA GLY A 85 8.96 -2.70 -4.47
C GLY A 85 10.26 -3.47 -4.66
N ARG A 86 11.30 -3.14 -3.89
CA ARG A 86 12.61 -3.79 -3.97
C ARG A 86 12.75 -5.01 -3.08
N VAL A 87 12.03 -5.06 -1.96
CA VAL A 87 12.02 -6.23 -1.07
C VAL A 87 11.43 -7.44 -1.79
N SER A 88 12.26 -8.44 -2.07
CA SER A 88 11.87 -9.69 -2.77
C SER A 88 11.51 -10.81 -1.81
N SER A 89 12.10 -10.82 -0.61
CA SER A 89 11.79 -11.80 0.42
C SER A 89 12.08 -11.27 1.82
N VAL A 90 11.36 -11.83 2.79
CA VAL A 90 11.58 -11.60 4.22
C VAL A 90 11.57 -12.94 4.95
N ASN A 91 12.55 -13.15 5.81
CA ASN A 91 12.65 -14.37 6.60
C ASN A 91 12.92 -14.04 8.07
N TYR A 92 11.98 -14.40 8.94
CA TYR A 92 12.13 -14.28 10.37
C TYR A 92 12.61 -15.59 10.98
N ASP A 93 13.75 -15.55 11.69
CA ASP A 93 14.25 -16.66 12.49
C ASP A 93 13.91 -16.45 13.97
N ARG A 94 12.98 -17.27 14.47
CA ARG A 94 12.55 -17.26 15.87
C ARG A 94 13.63 -17.70 16.84
N ALA A 95 14.55 -18.58 16.44
CA ALA A 95 15.57 -19.10 17.34
C ALA A 95 16.60 -18.03 17.70
N THR A 96 16.89 -17.13 16.76
CA THR A 96 17.90 -16.07 16.94
C THR A 96 17.29 -14.67 17.09
N ASP A 97 15.98 -14.53 16.97
CA ASP A 97 15.25 -13.26 16.92
C ASP A 97 15.82 -12.31 15.85
N THR A 98 16.03 -12.83 14.64
CA THR A 98 16.61 -12.09 13.52
C THR A 98 15.71 -12.07 12.30
N PHE A 99 15.89 -11.05 11.49
CA PHE A 99 15.06 -10.79 10.32
C PHE A 99 15.97 -10.55 9.11
N ALA A 100 15.91 -11.44 8.11
CA ALA A 100 16.66 -11.31 6.87
C ALA A 100 15.76 -10.72 5.78
N VAL A 101 16.31 -9.79 5.01
CA VAL A 101 15.65 -9.10 3.90
C VAL A 101 16.49 -9.33 2.64
N ASP A 102 15.84 -9.59 1.51
CA ASP A 102 16.49 -9.68 0.21
C ASP A 102 15.99 -8.56 -0.72
N GLY A 103 16.83 -8.19 -1.67
CA GLY A 103 16.52 -7.20 -2.72
C GLY A 103 16.85 -5.75 -2.37
N LEU A 104 17.50 -5.48 -1.23
CA LEU A 104 17.96 -4.15 -0.83
C LEU A 104 19.48 -4.03 -0.94
N ALA A 105 19.94 -2.84 -1.32
CA ALA A 105 21.36 -2.53 -1.37
C ALA A 105 21.77 -1.75 -0.12
N PHE A 106 23.00 -2.00 0.36
CA PHE A 106 23.57 -1.32 1.51
C PHE A 106 22.70 -1.41 2.77
N ASP A 107 22.08 -2.56 3.03
CA ASP A 107 21.23 -2.81 4.19
C ASP A 107 21.88 -3.73 5.24
N GLY A 108 23.20 -3.92 5.14
CA GLY A 108 24.02 -4.71 6.06
C GLY A 108 24.50 -6.03 5.48
N ASP A 109 25.55 -6.58 6.10
CA ASP A 109 26.14 -7.88 5.76
C ASP A 109 25.55 -9.05 6.58
N ARG A 110 24.56 -8.75 7.43
CA ARG A 110 24.01 -9.69 8.42
C ARG A 110 22.51 -9.44 8.64
N PRO A 111 21.78 -10.44 9.18
CA PRO A 111 20.38 -10.27 9.53
C PRO A 111 20.12 -9.09 10.46
N TYR A 112 18.98 -8.44 10.25
CA TYR A 112 18.50 -7.36 11.09
C TYR A 112 18.22 -7.90 12.48
N ARG A 113 18.37 -7.04 13.49
CA ARG A 113 18.18 -7.38 14.90
C ARG A 113 17.06 -6.57 15.49
N ARG A 114 16.42 -7.09 16.54
CA ARG A 114 15.45 -6.35 17.36
C ARG A 114 15.95 -4.94 17.63
N GLY A 115 15.11 -3.93 17.36
CA GLY A 115 15.50 -2.55 17.53
C GLY A 115 15.85 -2.21 18.97
N ARG A 116 16.79 -1.28 19.16
CA ARG A 116 17.36 -0.97 20.48
C ARG A 116 16.55 0.09 21.20
N ALA A 117 16.31 1.21 20.54
CA ALA A 117 15.50 2.30 21.07
C ALA A 117 14.02 2.00 20.92
N VAL A 118 13.64 1.45 19.76
CA VAL A 118 12.28 1.00 19.46
C VAL A 118 12.33 -0.46 19.07
N SER A 119 11.95 -1.35 19.99
CA SER A 119 11.93 -2.79 19.77
C SER A 119 10.60 -3.31 19.24
N ALA A 120 9.52 -2.55 19.42
CA ALA A 120 8.17 -2.85 18.95
C ALA A 120 7.32 -1.57 18.84
N ILE A 121 6.31 -1.60 17.97
CA ILE A 121 5.23 -0.62 17.91
C ILE A 121 3.90 -1.37 18.05
N GLY A 122 3.21 -1.15 19.16
CA GLY A 122 2.07 -1.98 19.54
C GLY A 122 2.47 -3.46 19.63
N PRO A 123 1.72 -4.39 19.00
CA PRO A 123 2.05 -5.81 19.01
C PRO A 123 3.08 -6.21 17.94
N TYR A 124 3.54 -5.27 17.11
CA TYR A 124 4.41 -5.57 15.96
C TYR A 124 5.87 -5.30 16.27
N ALA A 125 6.72 -6.21 15.85
CA ALA A 125 8.11 -6.26 16.21
C ALA A 125 8.93 -5.35 15.28
N VAL A 126 9.84 -4.55 15.82
CA VAL A 126 10.72 -3.65 15.05
C VAL A 126 12.13 -4.22 14.98
N TYR A 127 12.75 -4.14 13.81
CA TYR A 127 14.12 -4.57 13.56
C TYR A 127 14.93 -3.48 12.85
N GLU A 128 16.24 -3.50 13.09
CA GLU A 128 17.22 -2.55 12.58
C GLU A 128 18.29 -3.31 11.78
N ALA A 129 18.60 -2.78 10.59
CA ALA A 129 19.77 -3.17 9.82
C ALA A 129 21.08 -2.83 10.57
N ARG A 130 22.17 -3.49 10.17
CA ARG A 130 23.50 -3.08 10.61
C ARG A 130 23.92 -1.81 9.88
N LEU A 131 24.49 -0.85 10.61
CA LEU A 131 25.00 0.41 10.04
C LEU A 131 26.38 0.27 9.37
N LYS A 132 27.00 -0.90 9.49
CA LYS A 132 28.35 -1.20 9.00
C LYS A 132 28.37 -2.61 8.42
N ALA A 133 29.06 -2.77 7.30
CA ALA A 133 29.44 -4.06 6.72
C ALA A 133 30.96 -4.11 6.61
N THR A 134 31.57 -5.28 6.81
CA THR A 134 33.02 -5.42 6.69
C THR A 134 33.39 -5.96 5.30
N ASP A 135 34.27 -5.26 4.59
CA ASP A 135 34.89 -5.80 3.37
C ASP A 135 35.73 -7.04 3.73
N PRO A 136 35.40 -8.23 3.21
CA PRO A 136 36.11 -9.46 3.57
C PRO A 136 37.56 -9.52 3.08
N LEU A 137 37.95 -8.70 2.08
CA LEU A 137 39.32 -8.69 1.55
C LEU A 137 40.23 -7.75 2.33
N THR A 138 39.71 -6.57 2.70
CA THR A 138 40.52 -5.48 3.29
C THR A 138 40.29 -5.31 4.80
N GLY A 139 39.15 -5.77 5.32
CA GLY A 139 38.71 -5.52 6.69
C GLY A 139 38.14 -4.12 6.92
N GLU A 140 37.99 -3.30 5.88
CA GLU A 140 37.42 -1.96 5.99
C GLU A 140 35.94 -2.01 6.34
N GLU A 141 35.48 -1.09 7.19
CA GLU A 141 34.06 -0.94 7.50
C GLU A 141 33.37 0.01 6.52
N ILE A 142 32.41 -0.51 5.76
CA ILE A 142 31.58 0.21 4.81
C ILE A 142 30.30 0.66 5.51
N ASN A 143 30.00 1.96 5.47
CA ASN A 143 28.72 2.50 5.97
C ASN A 143 27.53 1.89 5.22
N GLN A 144 26.48 1.57 5.97
CA GLN A 144 25.23 1.02 5.45
C GLN A 144 24.09 1.99 5.77
N PHE A 145 23.00 1.85 5.05
CA PHE A 145 21.80 2.64 5.27
C PHE A 145 20.98 2.13 6.45
N ASN A 146 20.36 3.07 7.14
CA ASN A 146 19.62 2.92 8.38
C ASN A 146 18.22 2.32 8.17
N HIS A 147 18.15 1.16 7.52
CA HIS A 147 16.88 0.48 7.27
C HIS A 147 16.18 0.06 8.57
N ARG A 148 14.85 0.18 8.57
CA ARG A 148 13.95 -0.26 9.61
C ARG A 148 12.94 -1.23 9.05
N ALA A 149 12.69 -2.30 9.79
CA ALA A 149 11.65 -3.26 9.46
C ALA A 149 10.60 -3.34 10.57
N ILE A 150 9.32 -3.37 10.20
CA ILE A 150 8.21 -3.78 11.06
C ILE A 150 7.76 -5.17 10.61
N TYR A 151 7.55 -6.09 11.56
CA TYR A 151 7.03 -7.42 11.30
C TYR A 151 5.83 -7.72 12.21
N GLY A 152 4.72 -8.10 11.59
CA GLY A 152 3.49 -8.49 12.27
C GLY A 152 3.06 -9.91 11.91
N VAL A 153 2.59 -10.65 12.93
CA VAL A 153 2.01 -11.99 12.79
C VAL A 153 0.70 -12.01 13.57
N SER A 154 -0.34 -12.57 12.97
CA SER A 154 -1.64 -12.65 13.63
C SER A 154 -1.64 -13.61 14.82
N ARG A 155 -2.60 -13.45 15.73
CA ARG A 155 -2.80 -14.35 16.90
C ARG A 155 -2.91 -15.81 16.47
N SER A 156 -3.49 -16.07 15.30
CA SER A 156 -3.65 -17.40 14.73
C SER A 156 -2.43 -17.88 13.94
N GLY A 157 -1.49 -16.99 13.63
CA GLY A 157 -0.35 -17.24 12.76
C GLY A 157 -0.68 -17.32 11.27
N ARG A 158 -1.96 -17.17 10.88
CA ARG A 158 -2.41 -17.33 9.48
C ARG A 158 -2.10 -16.13 8.61
N THR A 159 -2.02 -14.93 9.19
CA THR A 159 -1.77 -13.70 8.43
C THR A 159 -0.56 -12.96 8.99
N LYS A 160 0.21 -12.35 8.09
CA LYS A 160 1.50 -11.73 8.40
C LYS A 160 1.76 -10.55 7.48
N PHE A 161 2.53 -9.58 7.96
CA PHE A 161 3.09 -8.53 7.12
C PHE A 161 4.51 -8.17 7.55
N ALA A 162 5.26 -7.62 6.61
CA ALA A 162 6.54 -6.99 6.82
C ALA A 162 6.63 -5.69 6.02
N ILE A 163 7.25 -4.66 6.59
CA ILE A 163 7.48 -3.37 5.94
C ILE A 163 8.93 -3.01 6.19
N VAL A 164 9.70 -2.71 5.14
CA VAL A 164 11.10 -2.30 5.23
C VAL A 164 11.28 -0.98 4.49
N ARG A 165 11.79 0.04 5.19
CA ARG A 165 12.05 1.38 4.65
C ARG A 165 13.36 1.95 5.19
N THR A 166 13.88 2.98 4.54
CA THR A 166 15.04 3.75 4.99
C THR A 166 14.86 5.22 4.62
N GLY A 167 15.48 6.09 5.40
CA GLY A 167 15.46 7.54 5.22
C GLY A 167 16.75 8.12 4.66
N ASP A 168 17.70 7.28 4.24
CA ASP A 168 19.07 7.72 3.95
C ASP A 168 19.28 8.19 2.50
N TYR A 169 18.19 8.28 1.73
CA TYR A 169 18.18 8.77 0.36
C TYR A 169 17.70 10.22 0.31
N ARG A 170 18.01 10.92 -0.78
CA ARG A 170 17.51 12.29 -1.00
C ARG A 170 16.01 12.31 -1.27
N THR A 171 15.55 11.34 -2.05
CA THR A 171 14.14 11.03 -2.27
C THR A 171 13.75 9.88 -1.34
N TYR A 172 12.57 9.29 -1.55
CA TYR A 172 12.21 8.08 -0.85
C TYR A 172 13.28 6.98 -0.98
N GLY A 173 13.56 6.31 0.13
CA GLY A 173 14.55 5.26 0.17
C GLY A 173 14.07 3.97 -0.50
N PHE A 174 15.02 3.14 -0.92
CA PHE A 174 14.67 1.82 -1.43
C PHE A 174 14.09 0.95 -0.31
N GLY A 175 12.97 0.31 -0.59
CA GLY A 175 12.24 -0.46 0.41
C GLY A 175 11.19 -1.37 -0.21
N GLY A 176 10.29 -1.86 0.65
CA GLY A 176 9.21 -2.72 0.24
C GLY A 176 8.34 -3.19 1.39
N PHE A 177 7.11 -3.58 1.08
CA PHE A 177 6.27 -4.33 1.99
C PHE A 177 5.91 -5.69 1.40
N ILE A 178 5.61 -6.62 2.29
CA ILE A 178 5.05 -7.94 1.99
C ILE A 178 3.89 -8.17 2.95
N TYR A 179 2.76 -8.64 2.45
CA TYR A 179 1.66 -9.11 3.29
C TYR A 179 1.11 -10.41 2.73
N GLN A 180 0.63 -11.28 3.63
CA GLN A 180 0.21 -12.60 3.24
C GLN A 180 -0.84 -13.21 4.17
N ARG A 181 -1.57 -14.18 3.61
CA ARG A 181 -2.22 -15.24 4.37
C ARG A 181 -1.64 -16.60 4.00
N ASP A 182 -1.44 -17.50 4.96
CA ASP A 182 -0.90 -18.84 4.75
C ASP A 182 -1.98 -19.91 4.49
N GLY A 183 -3.27 -19.57 4.63
CA GLY A 183 -4.42 -20.48 4.40
C GLY A 183 -5.55 -19.80 3.64
N GLY A 184 -6.71 -20.43 3.56
CA GLY A 184 -7.86 -19.88 2.84
C GLY A 184 -8.71 -18.89 3.65
N VAL A 185 -9.76 -18.41 2.99
CA VAL A 185 -10.89 -17.69 3.56
C VAL A 185 -12.20 -18.31 3.07
N ARG A 186 -13.20 -18.34 3.93
CA ARG A 186 -14.60 -18.53 3.51
C ARG A 186 -15.36 -17.25 3.87
N LEU A 187 -15.65 -16.47 2.83
CA LEU A 187 -16.41 -15.23 2.96
C LEU A 187 -17.86 -15.52 3.34
N PRO A 188 -18.46 -14.76 4.28
CA PRO A 188 -19.90 -14.73 4.44
C PRO A 188 -20.59 -14.35 3.13
N ARG A 189 -21.75 -14.95 2.88
CA ARG A 189 -22.58 -14.60 1.71
C ARG A 189 -23.47 -13.37 1.95
N SER A 190 -23.59 -12.96 3.20
CA SER A 190 -24.43 -11.86 3.64
C SER A 190 -24.04 -11.33 5.01
N GLY A 191 -24.63 -10.20 5.37
CA GLY A 191 -24.49 -9.49 6.62
C GLY A 191 -23.31 -8.54 6.67
N GLN A 192 -23.11 -7.96 7.85
CA GLN A 192 -22.02 -7.03 8.12
C GLN A 192 -21.07 -7.60 9.18
N ALA A 193 -19.81 -7.18 9.13
CA ALA A 193 -18.80 -7.54 10.10
C ALA A 193 -17.90 -6.37 10.43
N SER A 194 -17.50 -6.28 11.70
CA SER A 194 -16.63 -5.23 12.20
C SER A 194 -15.35 -5.84 12.78
N TYR A 195 -14.22 -5.25 12.42
CA TYR A 195 -12.88 -5.74 12.72
C TYR A 195 -12.07 -4.66 13.39
N ARG A 196 -11.30 -5.02 14.43
CA ARG A 196 -10.47 -4.07 15.18
C ARG A 196 -9.09 -4.65 15.45
N GLY A 197 -8.09 -3.78 15.46
CA GLY A 197 -6.71 -4.17 15.75
C GLY A 197 -5.76 -2.98 15.73
N ASP A 198 -4.49 -3.26 15.96
CA ASP A 198 -3.44 -2.26 16.00
C ASP A 198 -2.92 -1.95 14.58
N TYR A 199 -2.43 -0.74 14.41
CA TYR A 199 -1.76 -0.27 13.20
C TYR A 199 -0.35 0.20 13.58
N ALA A 200 0.65 -0.17 12.77
CA ALA A 200 1.99 0.40 12.88
C ALA A 200 2.57 0.69 11.51
N ALA A 201 3.30 1.79 11.39
CA ALA A 201 3.90 2.22 10.14
C ALA A 201 5.35 2.66 10.30
N VAL A 202 6.06 2.63 9.19
CA VAL A 202 7.31 3.35 9.01
C VAL A 202 7.01 4.60 8.17
N ARG A 203 7.54 5.73 8.61
CA ARG A 203 7.49 7.01 7.89
C ARG A 203 8.85 7.32 7.32
N ASP A 204 8.94 7.60 6.03
CA ASP A 204 10.14 8.06 5.33
C ASP A 204 9.83 9.32 4.51
N PHE A 205 10.85 10.07 4.12
CA PHE A 205 10.68 11.40 3.54
C PHE A 205 11.44 11.55 2.23
N SER A 206 10.79 12.18 1.26
CA SER A 206 11.44 12.73 0.07
C SER A 206 11.81 14.19 0.35
N GLY A 207 13.03 14.62 0.03
CA GLY A 207 13.50 16.01 0.16
C GLY A 207 14.17 16.36 1.50
N SER A 208 14.01 15.55 2.55
CA SER A 208 14.61 15.79 3.88
C SER A 208 15.37 14.59 4.46
N GLY A 209 15.18 13.39 3.90
CA GLY A 209 15.65 12.14 4.49
C GLY A 209 15.02 11.88 5.86
N GLY A 210 15.55 10.89 6.57
CA GLY A 210 15.06 10.48 7.88
C GLY A 210 13.96 9.43 7.84
N VAL A 211 13.76 8.78 8.98
CA VAL A 211 12.77 7.72 9.14
C VAL A 211 12.17 7.83 10.54
N GLY A 212 10.91 7.44 10.70
CA GLY A 212 10.22 7.38 11.98
C GLY A 212 9.17 6.29 11.97
N PHE A 213 8.41 6.18 13.05
CA PHE A 213 7.31 5.24 13.14
C PHE A 213 5.97 5.96 13.35
N THR A 214 4.90 5.24 13.06
CA THR A 214 3.55 5.61 13.48
C THR A 214 2.95 4.45 14.25
N GLN A 215 2.30 4.74 15.37
CA GLN A 215 1.42 3.80 16.07
C GLN A 215 -0.02 4.29 15.91
N GLY A 216 -0.98 3.41 15.65
CA GLY A 216 -2.40 3.77 15.59
C GLY A 216 -3.33 2.59 15.81
N ARG A 217 -4.61 2.81 15.52
CA ARG A 217 -5.65 1.77 15.58
C ARG A 217 -6.40 1.69 14.26
N ALA A 218 -6.55 0.47 13.75
CA ALA A 218 -7.34 0.16 12.58
C ALA A 218 -8.74 -0.35 12.99
N VAL A 219 -9.77 0.17 12.34
CA VAL A 219 -11.14 -0.34 12.39
C VAL A 219 -11.60 -0.54 10.96
N ILE A 220 -12.11 -1.72 10.65
CA ILE A 220 -12.64 -2.04 9.32
C ILE A 220 -14.04 -2.61 9.50
N ASP A 221 -14.99 -2.12 8.73
CA ASP A 221 -16.33 -2.67 8.63
C ASP A 221 -16.56 -3.11 7.19
N ILE A 222 -17.12 -4.31 7.04
CA ILE A 222 -17.44 -4.90 5.74
C ILE A 222 -18.93 -5.15 5.70
N ASP A 223 -19.56 -4.70 4.63
CA ASP A 223 -20.87 -5.15 4.18
C ASP A 223 -20.70 -6.20 3.09
N PHE A 224 -21.13 -7.44 3.36
CA PHE A 224 -21.04 -8.53 2.38
C PHE A 224 -22.22 -8.56 1.41
N ASP A 225 -23.31 -7.82 1.69
CA ASP A 225 -24.52 -7.77 0.88
C ASP A 225 -24.47 -6.63 -0.15
N ASP A 226 -23.98 -5.47 0.27
CA ASP A 226 -23.89 -4.27 -0.56
C ASP A 226 -22.45 -4.05 -1.02
N PHE A 227 -22.17 -3.74 -2.28
CA PHE A 227 -23.04 -3.44 -3.41
C PHE A 227 -23.53 -4.71 -4.13
N ASN A 228 -24.59 -4.60 -4.94
CA ASN A 228 -24.96 -5.61 -5.96
C ASN A 228 -23.80 -5.97 -6.93
N ASP A 229 -22.68 -5.23 -6.84
CA ASP A 229 -21.40 -5.41 -7.52
C ASP A 229 -20.23 -5.61 -6.52
N GLY A 230 -20.46 -6.45 -5.50
CA GLY A 230 -19.44 -6.87 -4.53
C GLY A 230 -19.39 -6.04 -3.24
N ALA A 231 -18.74 -6.60 -2.22
CA ALA A 231 -18.75 -6.08 -0.84
C ALA A 231 -18.22 -4.63 -0.71
N ALA A 232 -18.86 -3.85 0.16
CA ALA A 232 -18.45 -2.51 0.53
C ALA A 232 -17.53 -2.57 1.75
N VAL A 233 -16.42 -1.85 1.67
CA VAL A 233 -15.44 -1.78 2.76
C VAL A 233 -15.32 -0.35 3.26
N ARG A 234 -15.63 -0.17 4.55
CA ARG A 234 -15.35 1.05 5.30
C ARG A 234 -14.16 0.77 6.21
N GLY A 235 -13.23 1.71 6.28
CA GLY A 235 -12.08 1.59 7.17
C GLY A 235 -11.60 2.93 7.68
N GLU A 236 -11.02 2.91 8.86
CA GLU A 236 -10.38 4.06 9.46
C GLU A 236 -9.09 3.66 10.20
N ILE A 237 -8.05 4.49 10.05
CA ILE A 237 -6.86 4.48 10.90
C ILE A 237 -6.89 5.75 11.75
N ARG A 238 -7.04 5.56 13.06
CA ARG A 238 -7.23 6.65 14.03
C ARG A 238 -6.30 6.55 15.22
N ASN A 239 -6.31 7.59 16.04
CA ASN A 239 -5.46 7.71 17.23
C ASN A 239 -3.99 7.46 16.90
N ARG A 240 -3.56 8.00 15.75
CA ARG A 240 -2.18 7.89 15.28
C ARG A 240 -1.27 8.72 16.18
N ARG A 241 -0.06 8.21 16.42
CA ARG A 241 1.02 8.89 17.12
C ARG A 241 2.31 8.70 16.34
N TYR A 242 3.03 9.79 16.15
CA TYR A 242 4.31 9.84 15.47
C TYR A 242 5.43 9.63 16.45
N ILE A 243 6.23 8.58 16.23
CA ILE A 243 7.35 8.21 17.09
C ILE A 243 8.65 8.40 16.29
N ASP A 244 9.67 9.00 16.88
CA ASP A 244 11.00 9.13 16.26
C ASP A 244 11.82 7.83 16.39
N LEU A 245 13.04 7.82 15.83
CA LEU A 245 13.94 6.66 15.91
C LEU A 245 14.44 6.36 17.33
N GLN A 246 14.39 7.34 18.22
CA GLN A 246 14.79 7.21 19.62
C GLN A 246 13.63 6.74 20.51
N GLY A 247 12.43 6.59 19.95
CA GLY A 247 11.24 6.16 20.65
C GLY A 247 10.45 7.28 21.32
N ASN A 248 10.78 8.54 21.04
CA ASN A 248 10.04 9.68 21.58
C ASN A 248 8.78 9.92 20.76
N ASP A 249 7.69 10.29 21.45
CA ASP A 249 6.47 10.76 20.80
C ASP A 249 6.67 12.20 20.33
N VAL A 250 6.62 12.40 19.02
CA VAL A 250 6.81 13.69 18.32
C VAL A 250 5.49 14.16 17.66
N THR A 251 4.35 13.61 18.09
CA THR A 251 3.04 13.96 17.54
C THR A 251 2.72 15.44 17.71
N ASP A 252 2.90 15.98 18.92
CA ASP A 252 2.58 17.39 19.20
C ASP A 252 3.47 18.33 18.39
N ALA A 253 4.75 18.00 18.22
CA ALA A 253 5.66 18.79 17.38
C ALA A 253 5.19 18.85 15.92
N TYR A 254 4.68 17.74 15.38
CA TYR A 254 4.09 17.74 14.04
C TYR A 254 2.77 18.54 13.98
N LEU A 255 1.92 18.42 15.00
CA LEU A 255 0.65 19.14 15.07
C LEU A 255 0.84 20.65 15.21
N ASP A 256 1.87 21.09 15.89
CA ASP A 256 2.24 22.51 15.97
C ASP A 256 2.60 23.06 14.59
N LEU A 257 3.35 22.29 13.78
CA LEU A 257 3.68 22.67 12.40
C LEU A 257 2.45 22.64 11.50
N LEU A 258 1.60 21.61 11.61
CA LEU A 258 0.36 21.53 10.85
C LEU A 258 -0.61 22.67 11.23
N SER A 259 -0.64 23.08 12.50
CA SER A 259 -1.46 24.21 12.95
C SER A 259 -0.98 25.54 12.38
N GLN A 260 0.33 25.71 12.23
CA GLN A 260 0.92 26.87 11.57
C GLN A 260 0.60 26.88 10.07
N ASP A 261 0.80 25.75 9.40
CA ASP A 261 0.54 25.57 7.97
C ASP A 261 -0.93 25.77 7.60
N THR A 262 -1.85 25.31 8.44
CA THR A 262 -3.30 25.40 8.18
C THR A 262 -3.95 26.67 8.72
N GLU A 263 -3.22 27.47 9.53
CA GLU A 263 -3.73 28.60 10.30
C GLU A 263 -4.93 28.24 11.21
N VAL A 264 -5.08 26.96 11.54
CA VAL A 264 -6.16 26.41 12.38
C VAL A 264 -5.54 25.44 13.38
N GLY A 265 -5.91 25.56 14.66
CA GLY A 265 -5.38 24.70 15.72
C GLY A 265 -5.73 23.22 15.51
N GLN A 266 -4.71 22.38 15.37
CA GLN A 266 -4.81 20.93 15.24
C GLN A 266 -4.45 20.27 16.59
N SER A 267 -5.36 19.47 17.11
CA SER A 267 -5.19 18.80 18.43
C SER A 267 -4.96 17.29 18.32
N ARG A 268 -5.01 16.74 17.11
CA ARG A 268 -4.79 15.32 16.81
C ARG A 268 -4.48 15.16 15.34
N LEU A 269 -3.75 14.08 15.01
CA LEU A 269 -3.57 13.69 13.62
C LEU A 269 -4.94 13.35 13.00
N PRO A 270 -5.21 13.78 11.75
CA PRO A 270 -6.44 13.43 11.06
C PRO A 270 -6.64 11.92 10.97
N VAL A 271 -7.89 11.48 10.93
CA VAL A 271 -8.21 10.06 10.74
C VAL A 271 -8.05 9.73 9.26
N LEU A 272 -7.20 8.76 8.92
CA LEU A 272 -7.15 8.22 7.55
C LEU A 272 -8.42 7.40 7.32
N LEU A 273 -9.18 7.76 6.29
CA LEU A 273 -10.46 7.13 5.95
C LEU A 273 -10.32 6.37 4.63
N PHE A 274 -10.84 5.14 4.60
CA PHE A 274 -10.92 4.37 3.36
C PHE A 274 -12.07 4.93 2.53
N LYS A 275 -11.80 5.17 1.25
CA LYS A 275 -12.84 5.53 0.30
C LYS A 275 -13.75 4.33 0.07
N ILE A 276 -15.03 4.51 0.39
CA ILE A 276 -16.06 3.50 0.19
C ILE A 276 -16.43 3.49 -1.30
N GLY A 277 -16.43 2.32 -1.91
CA GLY A 277 -16.85 2.12 -3.29
C GLY A 277 -17.17 0.65 -3.59
N PRO A 278 -17.87 0.37 -4.70
CA PRO A 278 -18.13 -0.99 -5.16
C PRO A 278 -16.86 -1.66 -5.67
N GLY A 279 -16.88 -2.99 -5.78
CA GLY A 279 -15.81 -3.76 -6.42
C GLY A 279 -14.45 -3.68 -5.72
N VAL A 280 -14.39 -3.29 -4.44
CA VAL A 280 -13.12 -3.18 -3.69
C VAL A 280 -12.64 -4.52 -3.13
N MET A 281 -13.48 -5.56 -3.16
CA MET A 281 -13.16 -6.90 -2.65
C MET A 281 -13.52 -7.99 -3.67
N ASP A 282 -12.63 -8.96 -3.87
CA ASP A 282 -12.93 -10.14 -4.69
C ASP A 282 -13.36 -11.37 -3.89
N ARG A 283 -13.77 -12.41 -4.62
CA ARG A 283 -14.12 -13.73 -4.09
C ARG A 283 -12.98 -14.44 -3.37
N ASN A 284 -11.73 -14.04 -3.60
CA ASN A 284 -10.56 -14.61 -2.94
C ASN A 284 -10.33 -13.95 -1.58
N GLY A 285 -11.06 -12.89 -1.25
CA GLY A 285 -10.91 -12.11 -0.03
C GLY A 285 -9.73 -11.15 -0.09
N GLU A 286 -9.31 -10.76 -1.29
CA GLU A 286 -8.41 -9.62 -1.48
C GLU A 286 -9.22 -8.33 -1.48
N ILE A 287 -8.68 -7.29 -0.85
CA ILE A 287 -9.32 -5.97 -0.76
C ILE A 287 -8.32 -4.91 -1.22
N LEU A 288 -8.78 -3.97 -2.04
CA LEU A 288 -7.98 -2.87 -2.57
C LEU A 288 -8.82 -1.60 -2.65
N GLY A 289 -8.25 -0.47 -2.24
CA GLY A 289 -8.92 0.81 -2.43
C GLY A 289 -8.03 2.01 -2.13
N GLU A 290 -8.66 3.18 -2.09
CA GLU A 290 -8.01 4.45 -1.78
C GLU A 290 -8.19 4.79 -0.29
N VAL A 291 -7.22 5.49 0.27
CA VAL A 291 -7.28 6.09 1.60
C VAL A 291 -6.98 7.58 1.50
N GLY A 292 -7.53 8.39 2.39
CA GLY A 292 -7.11 9.76 2.54
C GLY A 292 -7.78 10.46 3.70
N ASN A 293 -7.42 11.72 3.90
CA ASN A 293 -8.07 12.59 4.85
C ASN A 293 -7.95 14.06 4.46
N THR A 294 -8.73 14.88 5.15
CA THR A 294 -8.68 16.33 5.03
C THR A 294 -8.39 16.97 6.38
N VAL A 295 -7.78 18.15 6.33
CA VAL A 295 -7.56 19.04 7.47
C VAL A 295 -8.38 20.30 7.27
N ALA A 296 -8.86 20.89 8.36
CA ALA A 296 -9.45 22.22 8.31
C ALA A 296 -8.35 23.26 8.15
N THR A 297 -8.54 24.23 7.25
CA THR A 297 -7.68 25.42 7.12
C THR A 297 -8.52 26.70 7.23
N SER A 298 -7.87 27.86 7.28
CA SER A 298 -8.53 29.17 7.26
C SER A 298 -9.38 29.41 6.00
N ASP A 299 -9.03 28.76 4.87
CA ASP A 299 -9.72 28.86 3.57
C ASP A 299 -10.73 27.72 3.31
N GLY A 300 -10.84 26.75 4.22
CA GLY A 300 -11.73 25.60 4.11
C GLY A 300 -11.00 24.25 4.22
N PRO A 301 -11.71 23.11 4.11
CA PRO A 301 -11.06 21.80 4.17
C PRO A 301 -10.10 21.59 2.99
N ARG A 302 -8.89 21.10 3.28
CA ARG A 302 -7.85 20.76 2.29
C ARG A 302 -7.47 19.28 2.44
N GLU A 303 -7.22 18.59 1.33
CA GLU A 303 -6.61 17.25 1.38
C GLU A 303 -5.24 17.34 2.05
N HIS A 304 -4.99 16.45 3.00
CA HIS A 304 -3.73 16.41 3.73
C HIS A 304 -2.95 15.15 3.43
N GLU A 305 -3.63 14.00 3.48
CA GLU A 305 -3.05 12.70 3.12
C GLU A 305 -3.91 12.01 2.07
N SER A 306 -3.26 11.38 1.10
CA SER A 306 -3.92 10.49 0.13
C SER A 306 -3.04 9.28 -0.19
N GLY A 307 -3.65 8.19 -0.64
CA GLY A 307 -2.94 6.95 -0.88
C GLY A 307 -3.84 5.75 -1.15
N ARG A 308 -3.30 4.55 -0.91
CA ARG A 308 -3.97 3.27 -1.17
C ARG A 308 -3.86 2.32 0.01
N TYR A 309 -4.83 1.42 0.10
CA TYR A 309 -4.77 0.30 1.02
C TYR A 309 -4.94 -1.03 0.28
N TYR A 310 -4.34 -2.06 0.85
CA TYR A 310 -4.32 -3.42 0.33
C TYR A 310 -4.56 -4.39 1.48
N ALA A 311 -5.42 -5.39 1.33
CA ALA A 311 -5.70 -6.32 2.42
C ALA A 311 -6.05 -7.73 1.94
N LEU A 312 -5.88 -8.69 2.84
CA LEU A 312 -6.27 -10.10 2.69
C LEU A 312 -7.09 -10.51 3.90
N MET A 313 -8.27 -11.07 3.63
CA MET A 313 -9.07 -11.76 4.63
C MET A 313 -8.56 -13.20 4.82
N SER A 314 -8.70 -13.74 6.02
CA SER A 314 -8.36 -15.12 6.31
C SER A 314 -9.33 -15.75 7.30
N GLY A 315 -9.43 -17.08 7.23
CA GLY A 315 -10.15 -17.90 8.19
C GLY A 315 -11.51 -18.37 7.69
N THR A 316 -12.08 -19.32 8.42
CA THR A 316 -13.30 -20.04 8.04
C THR A 316 -14.57 -19.19 8.06
N ASN A 317 -14.58 -18.07 8.76
CA ASN A 317 -15.71 -17.13 8.79
C ASN A 317 -15.22 -15.70 8.58
N ALA A 318 -14.10 -15.59 7.84
CA ALA A 318 -13.37 -14.36 7.62
C ALA A 318 -13.09 -13.66 8.97
N GLU A 319 -12.41 -14.35 9.88
CA GLU A 319 -12.23 -13.88 11.26
C GLU A 319 -11.12 -12.83 11.41
N GLU A 320 -10.20 -12.73 10.45
CA GLU A 320 -9.10 -11.77 10.51
C GLU A 320 -8.77 -11.17 9.15
N ILE A 321 -8.23 -9.95 9.16
CA ILE A 321 -7.78 -9.22 7.99
C ILE A 321 -6.36 -8.72 8.27
N VAL A 322 -5.43 -8.99 7.36
CA VAL A 322 -4.14 -8.29 7.31
C VAL A 322 -4.16 -7.29 6.18
N GLY A 323 -3.53 -6.14 6.36
CA GLY A 323 -3.39 -5.19 5.27
C GLY A 323 -2.24 -4.21 5.45
N ILE A 324 -1.99 -3.50 4.36
CA ILE A 324 -1.02 -2.44 4.21
C ILE A 324 -1.75 -1.17 3.79
N VAL A 325 -1.34 -0.02 4.33
CA VAL A 325 -1.72 1.31 3.89
C VAL A 325 -0.45 2.03 3.45
N VAL A 326 -0.47 2.67 2.28
CA VAL A 326 0.56 3.61 1.85
C VAL A 326 -0.11 4.94 1.62
N SER A 327 0.25 5.96 2.38
CA SER A 327 -0.22 7.33 2.19
C SER A 327 0.93 8.30 2.13
N GLU A 328 0.73 9.40 1.41
CA GLU A 328 1.68 10.50 1.31
C GLU A 328 1.03 11.81 1.74
N ALA A 329 1.84 12.71 2.31
CA ALA A 329 1.46 14.05 2.74
C ALA A 329 2.60 15.02 2.47
N GLU A 330 2.28 16.25 2.08
CA GLU A 330 3.25 17.34 2.17
C GLU A 330 3.63 17.57 3.63
N TYR A 331 4.93 17.76 3.88
CA TYR A 331 5.39 18.06 5.23
C TYR A 331 5.03 19.50 5.59
N PRO A 332 4.32 19.75 6.70
CA PRO A 332 3.88 21.09 7.05
C PRO A 332 5.05 22.06 7.14
N THR A 333 4.91 23.26 6.58
CA THR A 333 5.91 24.35 6.63
C THR A 333 7.24 24.10 5.89
N LEU A 334 7.42 22.95 5.21
CA LEU A 334 8.64 22.66 4.43
C LEU A 334 8.32 22.45 2.95
N ASP A 335 8.83 23.35 2.12
CA ASP A 335 8.68 23.24 0.67
C ASP A 335 9.41 22.02 0.10
N ASN A 336 8.77 21.31 -0.82
CA ASN A 336 9.33 20.16 -1.54
C ASN A 336 9.73 18.99 -0.62
N VAL A 337 9.13 18.88 0.56
CA VAL A 337 9.29 17.72 1.43
C VAL A 337 7.97 16.96 1.48
N THR A 338 8.00 15.69 1.10
CA THR A 338 6.84 14.80 1.19
C THR A 338 7.16 13.69 2.17
N MET A 339 6.23 13.43 3.07
CA MET A 339 6.27 12.30 4.00
C MET A 339 5.42 11.17 3.43
N ARG A 340 5.98 9.97 3.40
CA ARG A 340 5.26 8.74 3.13
C ARG A 340 5.11 7.93 4.40
N GLU A 341 3.90 7.47 4.66
CA GLU A 341 3.59 6.51 5.72
C GLU A 341 3.25 5.16 5.08
N THR A 342 4.09 4.15 5.30
CA THR A 342 3.79 2.76 4.93
C THR A 342 3.47 1.98 6.20
N GLY A 343 2.19 1.66 6.41
CA GLY A 343 1.71 1.00 7.60
C GLY A 343 1.06 -0.34 7.36
N GLY A 344 1.11 -1.20 8.37
CA GLY A 344 0.48 -2.51 8.39
C GLY A 344 -0.48 -2.64 9.55
N PHE A 345 -1.53 -3.42 9.34
CA PHE A 345 -2.50 -3.76 10.38
C PHE A 345 -2.89 -5.24 10.29
N ILE A 346 -3.28 -5.79 11.44
CA ILE A 346 -4.00 -7.05 11.55
C ILE A 346 -5.19 -6.79 12.45
N VAL A 347 -6.39 -6.92 11.90
CA VAL A 347 -7.65 -6.69 12.59
C VAL A 347 -8.47 -7.96 12.69
N TYR A 348 -9.22 -8.10 13.78
CA TYR A 348 -9.96 -9.31 14.11
C TYR A 348 -11.43 -9.02 14.28
N ARG A 349 -12.24 -9.97 13.81
CA ARG A 349 -13.69 -10.04 14.07
C ARG A 349 -13.91 -10.59 15.48
N ASP A 350 -13.54 -9.81 16.49
CA ASP A 350 -13.72 -10.24 17.88
C ASP A 350 -15.18 -9.98 18.29
N SER A 351 -15.82 -11.00 18.90
CA SER A 351 -17.00 -10.84 19.75
C SER A 351 -16.65 -10.69 21.24
N ASN A 352 -15.35 -10.71 21.60
CA ASN A 352 -14.80 -10.33 22.91
C ASN A 352 -13.28 -10.15 22.87
#